data_AF-A0A6I2MFL6-F1
#
_entry.id   AF-A0A6I2MFL6-F1
#
_cell.length_a   1.000
_cell.length_b   1.000
_cell.length_c   1.000
_cell.angle_alpha   90.00
_cell.angle_beta   90.00
_cell.angle_gamma   90.00
#
_symmetry.space_group_name_H-M   'P 1'
#
loop_
_entity.id
_entity.type
_entity.pdbx_description
1 polymer ?
#
loop_
_entity_poly.entity_id
_entity_poly.type
_entity_poly.pdbx_seq_one_letter_code
_entity_poly.pdbx_strand_id
1 'polypeptide(L)' 'MKDVFMLFSVAGLLISMYFGGIAYFAYVEEKTDEVFMNVSYCAVFLSAAVYSLHLKDEKKRQKNS' A
#
# COMPACT_ATOMS: atom_id res chain seq x y z
N MET A 1 -4.04 7.78 18.57
CA MET A 1 -4.35 6.63 17.68
C MET A 1 -4.87 7.01 16.30
N LYS A 2 -5.70 8.06 16.12
CA LYS A 2 -6.25 8.45 14.79
C LYS A 2 -5.17 8.74 13.74
N ASP A 3 -4.05 9.33 14.15
CA ASP A 3 -2.98 9.73 13.24
C ASP A 3 -2.01 8.59 12.90
N VAL A 4 -1.83 7.62 13.80
CA VAL A 4 -0.92 6.49 13.56
C VAL A 4 -1.42 5.62 12.41
N PHE A 5 -2.72 5.27 12.38
CA PHE A 5 -3.29 4.51 11.26
C PHE A 5 -3.26 5.28 9.94
N MET A 6 -3.43 6.61 10.00
CA MET A 6 -3.36 7.47 8.82
C MET A 6 -1.93 7.56 8.28
N LEU A 7 -0.94 7.77 9.16
CA LEU A 7 0.48 7.76 8.83
C LEU A 7 0.91 6.41 8.26
N PHE A 8 0.45 5.29 8.85
CA PHE A 8 0.77 3.95 8.36
C PHE A 8 0.17 3.70 6.97
N SER A 9 -1.05 4.16 6.72
CA SER A 9 -1.69 4.04 5.41
C SER A 9 -1.02 4.91 4.35
N VAL A 10 -0.62 6.14 4.70
CA VAL A 10 0.14 7.03 3.82
C VAL A 10 1.51 6.43 3.51
N ALA A 11 2.21 5.91 4.52
CA ALA A 11 3.49 5.21 4.33
C ALA A 11 3.33 3.98 3.42
N GLY A 12 2.31 3.15 3.64
CA GLY A 12 2.02 1.99 2.79
C GLY A 12 1.69 2.36 1.35
N LEU A 13 0.94 3.45 1.14
CA LEU A 13 0.68 3.99 -0.20
C LEU A 13 1.96 4.45 -0.89
N LEU A 14 2.81 5.22 -0.21
CA LEU A 14 4.10 5.68 -0.75
C LEU A 14 5.02 4.50 -1.10
N ILE A 15 5.08 3.49 -0.25
CA ILE A 15 5.87 2.27 -0.50
C ILE A 15 5.30 1.51 -1.71
N SER A 16 3.98 1.37 -1.81
CA SER A 16 3.36 0.71 -2.98
C SER A 16 3.70 1.44 -4.28
N MET A 17 3.67 2.78 -4.27
CA MET A 17 3.97 3.60 -5.42
C MET A 17 5.45 3.51 -5.81
N TYR A 18 6.35 3.41 -4.82
CA TYR A 18 7.78 3.18 -5.06
C TYR A 18 8.03 1.82 -5.75
N PHE A 19 7.46 0.73 -5.22
CA PHE A 19 7.59 -0.59 -5.84
C PHE A 19 6.90 -0.68 -7.21
N GLY A 20 5.78 0.01 -7.40
CA GLY A 20 5.14 0.14 -8.72
C GLY A 20 6.02 0.86 -9.73
N GLY A 21 6.74 1.90 -9.30
CA GLY A 21 7.74 2.59 -10.13
C GLY A 21 8.90 1.69 -10.51
N ILE A 22 9.47 0.94 -9.57
CA ILE A 22 10.54 -0.03 -9.85
C ILE A 22 10.04 -1.12 -10.80
N ALA A 23 8.81 -1.62 -10.61
CA ALA A 23 8.22 -2.60 -11.52
C ALA A 23 8.11 -2.08 -12.95
N TYR A 24 7.80 -0.79 -13.15
CA TYR A 24 7.79 -0.19 -14.48
C TYR A 24 9.19 -0.12 -15.10
N PHE A 25 10.21 0.27 -14.34
CA PHE A 25 11.60 0.23 -14.83
C PHE A 25 12.05 -1.18 -15.18
N ALA A 26 11.79 -2.16 -14.30
CA ALA A 26 12.09 -3.57 -14.56
C ALA A 26 11.35 -4.13 -15.79
N TYR A 27 10.14 -3.62 -16.08
CA TYR A 27 9.36 -3.98 -17.26
C TYR A 27 10.02 -3.45 -18.54
N VAL A 28 10.53 -2.21 -18.52
CA VAL A 28 11.29 -1.64 -19.63
C VAL A 28 12.62 -2.38 -19.85
N GLU A 29 13.23 -2.91 -18.79
CA GLU A 29 14.45 -3.73 -18.85
C GLU A 29 14.18 -5.22 -19.19
N GLU A 30 12.94 -5.59 -19.52
CA GLU A 30 12.51 -6.97 -19.85
C GLU A 30 12.77 -8.01 -18.73
N LYS A 31 12.91 -7.55 -17.48
CA LYS A 31 13.14 -8.40 -16.31
C LYS A 31 11.83 -8.84 -15.67
N THR A 32 11.11 -9.72 -16.35
CA THR A 32 9.76 -10.18 -15.95
C THR A 32 9.69 -10.76 -14.54
N ASP A 33 10.72 -11.46 -14.06
CA ASP A 33 10.79 -11.97 -12.68
C ASP A 33 10.78 -10.84 -11.65
N GLU A 34 11.62 -9.81 -11.87
CA GLU A 34 11.70 -8.63 -11.00
C GLU A 34 10.40 -7.80 -11.07
N VAL A 35 9.76 -7.72 -12.24
CA VAL A 35 8.45 -7.08 -12.39
C VAL A 35 7.40 -7.77 -11.51
N PHE A 36 7.29 -9.09 -11.62
CA PHE A 36 6.28 -9.86 -10.89
C PHE A 36 6.50 -9.74 -9.38
N MET A 37 7.75 -9.81 -8.94
CA MET A 37 8.12 -9.66 -7.54
C MET A 37 7.78 -8.26 -7.01
N ASN A 38 8.15 -7.19 -7.74
CA ASN A 38 7.88 -5.81 -7.33
C ASN A 38 6.39 -5.44 -7.38
N VAL A 39 5.64 -5.94 -8.37
CA VAL A 39 4.17 -5.81 -8.41
C VAL A 39 3.52 -6.53 -7.22
N SER A 40 4.01 -7.71 -6.87
CA SER A 40 3.51 -8.46 -5.72
C SER A 40 3.72 -7.70 -4.41
N TYR A 41 4.92 -7.14 -4.20
CA TYR A 41 5.20 -6.27 -3.05
C TYR A 41 4.28 -5.04 -3.05
N CYS A 42 4.14 -4.37 -4.20
CA CYS A 42 3.23 -3.23 -4.35
C CYS A 42 1.80 -3.59 -3.90
N ALA A 43 1.26 -4.71 -4.38
CA ALA A 43 -0.09 -5.16 -4.05
C ALA A 43 -0.28 -5.45 -2.54
N VAL A 44 0.71 -6.07 -1.90
CA VAL A 44 0.67 -6.37 -0.46
C VAL A 44 0.65 -5.08 0.37
N PHE A 45 1.53 -4.12 0.06
CA PHE A 45 1.58 -2.84 0.78
C PHE A 45 0.34 -1.99 0.54
N LEU A 46 -0.19 -1.99 -0.68
CA LEU A 46 -1.45 -1.31 -1.01
C LEU A 46 -2.62 -1.93 -0.23
N SER A 47 -2.71 -3.26 -0.20
CA SER A 47 -3.74 -3.98 0.56
C SER A 47 -3.66 -3.67 2.05
N ALA A 48 -2.46 -3.68 2.64
CA ALA A 48 -2.24 -3.32 4.03
C ALA A 48 -2.65 -1.87 4.34
N ALA A 49 -2.36 -0.92 3.43
CA ALA A 49 -2.76 0.47 3.56
C ALA A 49 -4.29 0.64 3.50
N VAL A 50 -4.95 0.00 2.53
CA VAL A 50 -6.41 0.05 2.38
C VAL A 50 -7.11 -0.59 3.58
N TYR A 51 -6.61 -1.73 4.07
CA TYR A 51 -7.14 -2.39 5.25
C TYR A 51 -7.00 -1.51 6.51
N SER A 52 -5.86 -0.85 6.68
CA SER A 52 -5.62 0.08 7.79
C SER A 52 -6.56 1.28 7.75
N LEU A 53 -6.88 1.81 6.56
CA LEU A 53 -7.90 2.85 6.39
C LEU A 53 -9.30 2.33 6.72
N HIS A 54 -9.65 1.13 6.28
CA HIS A 54 -10.96 0.52 6.55
C HIS A 54 -11.20 0.36 8.06
N LEU A 55 -10.21 -0.14 8.79
CA LEU A 55 -10.23 -0.27 10.26
C LEU A 55 -10.38 1.08 10.97
N LYS A 56 -9.76 2.14 10.44
CA LYS A 56 -9.90 3.49 10.97
C LYS A 56 -11.33 4.02 10.78
N ASP A 57 -11.94 3.78 9.63
CA ASP A 57 -13.30 4.21 9.33
C ASP A 57 -14.34 3.44 10.16
N GLU A 58 -14.18 2.12 10.33
CA GLU A 58 -15.03 1.34 11.23
C GLU A 58 -14.95 1.81 12.68
N LYS A 59 -13.73 2.05 13.20
CA LYS A 59 -13.55 2.60 14.55
C LYS A 59 -14.20 3.98 14.71
N LYS A 60 -14.14 4.81 13.67
CA LYS A 60 -14.78 6.13 13.68
C LYS A 60 -16.31 6.00 13.67
N ARG A 61 -16.87 5.03 12.94
CA ARG A 61 -18.31 4.75 12.87
C ARG A 61 -18.85 4.23 14.21
N GLN A 62 -18.14 3.31 14.87
CA GLN A 62 -18.53 2.81 16.19
C GLN A 62 -18.46 3.89 17.29
N LYS A 63 -17.50 4.82 17.23
CA LYS A 63 -17.38 5.91 18.22
C LYS A 63 -18.51 6.95 18.12
N ASN A 64 -19.15 7.06 16.96
CA ASN A 64 -20.22 8.02 16.68
C ASN A 64 -21.63 7.41 16.79
N SER A 65 -21.75 6.15 17.23
CA SER A 65 -23.01 5.41 17.37
C SER A 65 -23.37 5.17 18.83
#